data_AF-A0A349FDI7-F1
#
_entry.id   AF-A0A349FDI7-F1
#
_cell.length_a   1.000
_cell.length_b   1.000
_cell.length_c   1.000
_cell.angle_alpha   90.00
_cell.angle_beta   90.00
_cell.angle_gamma   90.00
#
_symmetry.space_group_name_H-M   'P 1'
#
loop_
_entity.id
_entity.type
_entity.pdbx_description
1 polymer ?
#
loop_
_entity_poly.entity_id
_entity_poly.type
_entity_poly.pdbx_seq_one_letter_code
_entity_poly.pdbx_strand_id
1 'polypeptide(L)' 'MYWLNGLPADSISLQDRSFQYGDGCFTTMLIKHGELVQWSYHLQRMQACLDVLAIPHPDWAHVKTWLELAATGDSL' A
#
# COMPACT_ATOMS: atom_id res chain seq x y z
N MET A 1 -4.90 8.29 -9.93
CA MET A 1 -4.27 7.09 -10.53
C MET A 1 -4.02 6.10 -9.41
N TYR A 2 -4.40 4.83 -9.58
CA TYR A 2 -4.14 3.79 -8.58
C TYR A 2 -2.93 2.96 -8.99
N TRP A 3 -2.28 2.31 -8.02
CA TRP A 3 -1.18 1.40 -8.26
C TRP A 3 -1.58 0.01 -7.77
N LEU A 4 -1.46 -0.99 -8.63
CA LEU A 4 -1.70 -2.39 -8.30
C LEU A 4 -0.39 -3.16 -8.53
N ASN A 5 0.15 -3.74 -7.46
CA ASN A 5 1.41 -4.51 -7.49
C ASN A 5 2.57 -3.76 -8.18
N GLY A 6 2.69 -2.46 -7.89
CA GLY A 6 3.78 -1.62 -8.39
C GLY A 6 3.56 -0.98 -9.76
N LEU A 7 2.38 -1.13 -10.37
CA LEU A 7 2.08 -0.60 -11.69
C LEU A 7 0.80 0.27 -11.67
N PRO A 8 0.74 1.37 -12.44
CA PRO A 8 -0.49 2.10 -12.65
C PRO A 8 -1.62 1.19 -13.15
N ALA A 9 -2.77 1.27 -12.49
CA ALA A 9 -3.96 0.49 -12.82
C ALA A 9 -5.23 1.29 -12.53
N ASP A 10 -6.32 0.92 -13.21
CA ASP A 10 -7.67 1.45 -13.01
C ASP A 10 -8.66 0.37 -12.57
N SER A 11 -8.23 -0.90 -12.54
CA SER A 11 -9.06 -2.06 -12.29
C SER A 11 -8.29 -3.18 -11.59
N ILE A 12 -9.04 -4.07 -10.95
CA ILE A 12 -8.58 -5.30 -10.33
C ILE A 12 -9.69 -6.34 -10.52
N SER A 13 -9.34 -7.63 -10.45
CA SER A 13 -10.31 -8.71 -10.58
C SER A 13 -11.41 -8.62 -9.52
N LEU A 14 -12.67 -8.83 -9.94
CA LEU A 14 -13.78 -8.99 -8.99
C LEU A 14 -13.59 -10.20 -8.06
N GLN A 15 -12.76 -11.18 -8.45
CA GLN A 15 -12.44 -12.34 -7.61
C GLN A 15 -11.43 -12.01 -6.49
N ASP A 16 -10.89 -10.79 -6.44
CA ASP A 16 -10.00 -10.38 -5.36
C ASP A 16 -10.73 -10.42 -4.01
N ARG A 17 -10.09 -11.00 -3.00
CA ARG A 17 -10.68 -11.24 -1.68
C ARG A 17 -11.04 -9.93 -0.96
N SER A 18 -10.39 -8.81 -1.31
CA SER A 18 -10.75 -7.48 -0.81
C SER A 18 -12.17 -7.07 -1.21
N PHE A 19 -12.62 -7.40 -2.42
CA PHE A 19 -13.99 -7.12 -2.88
C PHE A 19 -14.98 -8.18 -2.40
N GLN A 20 -14.58 -9.44 -2.38
CA GLN A 20 -15.47 -10.53 -2.01
C GLN A 20 -15.92 -10.39 -0.55
N TYR A 21 -14.97 -10.24 0.39
CA TYR A 21 -15.26 -10.30 1.82
C TYR A 21 -14.51 -9.26 2.66
N GLY A 22 -13.88 -8.26 2.03
CA GLY A 22 -13.11 -7.24 2.76
C GLY A 22 -11.84 -7.77 3.40
N ASP A 23 -11.26 -8.84 2.85
CA ASP A 23 -10.14 -9.54 3.45
C ASP A 23 -8.80 -8.85 3.18
N GLY A 24 -8.45 -7.94 4.08
CA GLY A 24 -7.21 -7.17 4.02
C GLY A 24 -7.18 -6.07 5.08
N CYS A 25 -6.20 -5.19 4.97
CA CYS A 25 -6.07 -4.01 5.83
C CYS A 25 -5.57 -2.82 5.01
N PHE A 26 -5.69 -1.61 5.56
CA PHE A 26 -5.23 -0.39 4.88
C PHE A 26 -4.65 0.61 5.88
N THR A 27 -3.90 1.57 5.35
CA THR A 27 -3.47 2.76 6.08
C THR A 27 -3.48 3.98 5.18
N THR A 28 -3.76 5.15 5.74
CA THR A 28 -3.75 6.43 5.01
C THR A 28 -2.58 7.28 5.51
N MET A 29 -1.66 7.64 4.62
CA MET A 29 -0.43 8.39 4.94
C MET A 29 -0.55 9.86 4.54
N LEU A 30 0.03 10.74 5.35
CA LEU A 30 0.27 12.13 4.95
C LEU A 30 1.53 12.20 4.09
N ILE A 31 1.42 12.85 2.94
CA ILE A 31 2.58 13.28 2.14
C ILE A 31 2.85 14.75 2.45
N LYS A 32 4.08 15.08 2.80
CA LYS A 32 4.52 16.46 3.01
C LYS A 32 5.84 16.68 2.29
N HIS A 33 5.88 17.64 1.37
CA HIS A 33 7.06 17.92 0.54
C HIS A 33 7.58 16.69 -0.22
N GLY A 34 6.69 15.84 -0.71
CA GLY A 34 7.05 14.60 -1.43
C GLY A 34 7.49 13.44 -0.53
N GLU A 35 7.49 13.62 0.79
CA GLU A 35 7.92 12.58 1.73
C GLU A 35 6.77 11.89 2.46
N LEU A 36 6.92 10.58 2.70
CA LEU A 36 6.03 9.76 3.51
C LEU A 36 6.22 10.09 5.00
N VAL A 37 5.30 10.85 5.56
CA VAL A 37 5.35 11.21 6.99
C VAL A 37 5.09 9.97 7.86
N GLN A 38 5.97 9.72 8.83
CA GLN A 38 5.84 8.65 9.83
C GLN A 38 5.81 7.21 9.25
N TRP A 39 6.48 6.95 8.14
CA TRP A 39 6.52 5.63 7.47
C TRP A 39 6.67 4.43 8.41
N SER A 40 7.58 4.48 9.39
CA SER A 40 7.80 3.37 10.33
C SER A 40 6.55 2.98 11.11
N TYR A 41 5.73 3.94 11.54
CA TYR A 41 4.46 3.67 12.24
C TYR A 41 3.37 3.16 11.30
N HIS A 42 3.38 3.57 10.02
CA HIS A 42 2.50 3.00 9.00
C HIS A 42 2.86 1.55 8.71
N LEU A 43 4.15 1.25 8.58
CA LEU A 43 4.64 -0.12 8.42
C LEU A 43 4.28 -0.98 9.63
N GLN A 44 4.56 -0.51 10.85
CA GLN A 44 4.29 -1.26 12.08
C GLN A 44 2.82 -1.69 12.20
N ARG A 45 1.88 -0.76 11.93
CA ARG A 45 0.45 -1.11 12.04
C ARG A 45 -0.01 -2.05 10.93
N MET A 46 0.53 -1.92 9.71
CA MET A 46 0.21 -2.83 8.62
C MET A 46 0.72 -4.24 8.93
N GLN A 47 1.96 -4.38 9.41
CA GLN A 47 2.53 -5.67 9.85
C GLN A 47 1.66 -6.32 10.93
N ALA A 48 1.28 -5.57 11.96
CA ALA A 48 0.41 -6.08 13.01
C ALA A 48 -0.97 -6.55 12.46
N CYS A 49 -1.55 -5.82 11.51
CA CYS A 49 -2.79 -6.26 10.86
C CYS A 49 -2.59 -7.54 10.03
N LEU A 50 -1.52 -7.64 9.25
CA LEU A 50 -1.23 -8.84 8.45
C LEU A 50 -0.99 -10.07 9.33
N ASP A 51 -0.32 -9.90 10.47
CA ASP A 51 -0.12 -10.97 11.46
C ASP A 51 -1.46 -11.48 12.00
N VAL A 52 -2.37 -10.58 12.39
CA VAL A 52 -3.71 -10.94 12.90
C VAL A 52 -4.56 -11.62 11.83
N LEU A 53 -4.48 -11.15 10.58
CA LEU A 53 -5.24 -11.71 9.45
C LEU A 53 -4.60 -12.97 8.86
N ALA A 54 -3.42 -13.38 9.33
CA ALA A 54 -2.62 -14.46 8.76
C ALA A 54 -2.36 -14.28 7.24
N ILE A 55 -2.15 -13.03 6.81
CA ILE A 55 -1.78 -12.69 5.43
C ILE A 55 -0.26 -12.57 5.37
N PRO A 56 0.42 -13.21 4.39
CA PRO A 56 1.87 -13.10 4.26
C PRO A 56 2.33 -11.65 4.07
N HIS A 57 3.45 -11.30 4.70
CA HIS A 57 4.00 -9.97 4.57
C HIS A 57 4.57 -9.78 3.15
N PRO A 58 4.32 -8.63 2.50
CA PRO A 58 4.99 -8.29 1.26
C PRO A 58 6.45 -7.91 1.53
N ASP A 59 7.22 -7.76 0.46
CA ASP A 59 8.51 -7.06 0.53
C ASP A 59 8.27 -5.57 0.80
N TRP A 60 8.40 -5.19 2.07
CA TRP A 60 8.19 -3.81 2.52
C TRP A 60 9.20 -2.81 1.95
N ALA A 61 10.40 -3.26 1.55
CA ALA A 61 11.35 -2.38 0.89
C ALA A 61 10.85 -2.02 -0.52
N HIS A 62 10.34 -3.01 -1.26
CA HIS A 62 9.76 -2.78 -2.59
C HIS A 62 8.49 -1.91 -2.51
N VAL A 63 7.60 -2.18 -1.55
CA VAL A 63 6.39 -1.37 -1.33
C VAL A 63 6.76 0.09 -1.03
N LYS A 64 7.80 0.33 -0.21
CA LYS A 64 8.25 1.70 0.09
C LYS A 64 8.72 2.43 -1.16
N THR A 65 9.50 1.77 -2.03
CA THR A 65 9.95 2.35 -3.31
C THR A 65 8.78 2.78 -4.18
N TRP A 66 7.71 1.96 -4.29
CA TRP A 66 6.52 2.33 -5.06
C TRP A 66 5.79 3.53 -4.46
N LEU A 67 5.68 3.59 -3.14
CA LEU A 67 5.05 4.72 -2.46
C LEU A 67 5.84 6.02 -2.61
N GLU A 68 7.17 5.95 -2.55
CA GLU A 68 8.04 7.10 -2.79
C GLU A 68 7.90 7.62 -4.23
N LEU A 69 7.87 6.71 -5.22
CA LEU A 69 7.62 7.06 -6.62
C LEU A 69 6.22 7.69 -6.83
N ALA A 70 5.20 7.18 -6.15
CA ALA A 70 3.86 7.76 -6.20
C ALA A 70 3.75 9.11 -5.47
N ALA A 71 4.60 9.37 -4.46
CA ALA A 71 4.60 10.59 -3.66
C ALA A 71 5.35 11.76 -4.31
N THR A 72 6.36 11.49 -5.14
CA THR A 72 7.15 12.52 -5.83
C THR A 72 6.42 13.14 -7.02
N GLY A 73 5.33 12.52 -7.50
CA GLY A 73 4.46 13.14 -8.50
C GLY A 73 5.11 13.37 -9.87
N ASP A 74 6.17 12.65 -10.24
CA ASP A 74 6.64 12.68 -11.62
C ASP A 74 5.73 11.82 -12.50
N SER A 75 5.01 12.51 -13.39
CA SER A 75 4.22 12.02 -14.55
C SER A 75 2.71 11.88 -14.31
N LEU A 76 1.98 12.98 -14.46
CA LEU A 76 1.51 13.44 -15.78
C LEU A 76 1.53 14.97 -15.87
#